data_AF-A0AA36GVP3-F1
#
_entry.id   AF-A0AA36GVP3-F1
#
_cell.length_a   1.000
_cell.length_b   1.000
_cell.length_c   1.000
_cell.angle_alpha   90.00
_cell.angle_beta   90.00
_cell.angle_gamma   90.00
#
_symmetry.space_group_name_H-M   'P 1'
#
loop_
_entity.id
_entity.type
_entity.pdbx_description
1 polymer ?
#
loop_
_entity_poly.entity_id
_entity_poly.type
_entity_poly.pdbx_seq_one_letter_code
_entity_poly.pdbx_strand_id
1 'polypeptide(L)'
;MYTYPVLSNGQVDELHLRNSRTKFIISNLYDSIQGLHKSLAKSPRSECQRANFCSNSTLSNTLRDLFLNFHNSARLRVAKGIEPNKTGLLNPAKNMYKLEWDCGLEHKAQKAIASCPSTTTPIPRTAQNLMQIMYQGNVAIDVGANIKSTLSRWWDAAVMFGVTDPENRYTDLLYNFANMVFSETTKIGCAHQTCRTDYATYISVTCLYNAIAYVDNQRLWETGSACTNHSQCTTHPNSFCSGGLCVKGAAVSETNKMCPSNAGMTDSVRMAFVNLQNTFRSSLARGLEPDGLGGKAPKASKMLRMVYDCSIEASAMRSARKCIFAHSKDSERPGLGENLFMTTFLNFDKIKTAEQASQKWWNELKEFGIGPENRLTMALWKRRGKKIGHYTQMAWDTSYKLGCAVVACPNFTFGVCQYGPKGNHINGQIYTVGKPCTGCPHSCNNTEGLCIVV
;
A
#
# COMPACT_ATOMS: atom_id res chain seq x y z
N MET A 1 -0.90 1.05 23.06
CA MET A 1 -0.63 0.56 24.42
C MET A 1 -1.53 -0.66 24.62
N TYR A 2 -1.05 -1.85 24.26
CA TYR A 2 -1.75 -3.11 24.50
C TYR A 2 -0.69 -4.15 24.87
N THR A 3 -0.76 -4.64 26.10
CA THR A 3 0.06 -5.70 26.69
C THR A 3 -0.49 -7.05 26.25
N TYR A 4 0.33 -7.89 25.63
CA TYR A 4 0.00 -9.30 25.38
C TYR A 4 0.14 -10.11 26.69
N PRO A 5 -0.78 -11.04 27.00
CA PRO A 5 -0.64 -11.89 28.16
C PRO A 5 0.43 -12.97 27.93
N VAL A 6 1.25 -13.18 28.96
CA VAL A 6 2.23 -14.26 29.08
C VAL A 6 1.46 -15.56 29.35
N LEU A 7 1.56 -16.55 28.46
CA LEU A 7 1.11 -17.91 28.75
C LEU A 7 2.26 -18.68 29.40
N SER A 8 2.03 -19.13 30.63
CA SER A 8 2.96 -19.95 31.42
C SER A 8 3.04 -21.39 30.88
N ASN A 9 4.24 -21.97 30.93
CA ASN A 9 4.54 -23.36 30.61
C ASN A 9 3.61 -24.33 31.35
N GLY A 10 2.83 -25.14 30.62
CA GLY A 10 2.07 -26.23 31.24
C GLY A 10 0.86 -26.81 30.50
N GLN A 11 0.51 -26.37 29.27
CA GLN A 11 -0.65 -26.94 28.53
C GLN A 11 -0.42 -27.07 27.01
N VAL A 12 0.76 -27.48 26.56
CA VAL A 12 1.08 -27.65 25.12
C VAL A 12 1.16 -29.11 24.66
N ASP A 13 0.89 -30.10 25.53
CA ASP A 13 1.12 -31.51 25.19
C ASP A 13 -0.11 -32.38 24.84
N GLU A 14 -1.32 -31.82 24.65
CA GLU A 14 -2.51 -32.65 24.37
C GLU A 14 -3.33 -32.33 23.10
N LEU A 15 -2.76 -31.59 22.13
CA LEU A 15 -3.37 -31.40 20.81
C LEU A 15 -2.61 -32.06 19.66
N HIS A 16 -1.62 -32.91 19.97
CA HIS A 16 -0.70 -33.51 18.98
C HIS A 16 -0.96 -34.99 18.66
N LEU A 17 -2.19 -35.48 18.73
CA LEU A 17 -2.51 -36.86 18.33
C LEU A 17 -3.88 -36.96 17.65
N ARG A 18 -3.95 -36.68 16.34
CA ARG A 18 -4.89 -37.31 15.36
C ARG A 18 -4.70 -36.73 13.95
N ASN A 19 -3.72 -37.23 13.20
CA ASN A 19 -3.89 -37.68 11.80
C ASN A 19 -2.54 -38.10 11.21
N SER A 20 -2.34 -39.41 11.03
CA SER A 20 -1.12 -40.00 10.43
C SER A 20 -0.97 -39.68 8.93
N ARG A 21 -2.05 -39.29 8.24
CA ARG A 21 -2.00 -38.89 6.81
C ARG A 21 -1.37 -37.51 6.58
N THR A 22 -1.46 -36.58 7.53
CA THR A 22 -0.92 -35.22 7.38
C THR A 22 0.61 -35.18 7.53
N LYS A 23 1.18 -36.02 8.41
CA LYS A 23 2.64 -36.14 8.57
C LYS A 23 3.33 -36.70 7.31
N PHE A 24 2.68 -37.65 6.62
CA PHE A 24 3.23 -38.27 5.41
C PHE A 24 3.20 -37.32 4.20
N ILE A 25 2.22 -36.42 4.14
CA ILE A 25 2.14 -35.39 3.09
C ILE A 25 3.18 -34.28 3.34
N ILE A 26 3.38 -33.87 4.59
CA ILE A 26 4.34 -32.81 4.96
C ILE A 26 5.80 -33.24 4.75
N SER A 27 6.17 -34.49 5.08
CA SER A 27 7.57 -34.95 4.87
C SER A 27 7.90 -35.11 3.38
N ASN A 28 6.96 -35.63 2.58
CA ASN A 28 7.16 -35.80 1.13
C ASN A 28 7.16 -34.46 0.37
N LEU A 29 6.43 -33.44 0.86
CA LEU A 29 6.55 -32.07 0.35
C LEU A 29 7.88 -31.43 0.72
N TYR A 30 8.40 -31.67 1.93
CA TYR A 30 9.72 -31.19 2.35
C TYR A 30 10.85 -31.75 1.47
N ASP A 31 10.79 -33.05 1.14
CA ASP A 31 11.78 -33.71 0.28
C ASP A 31 11.61 -33.32 -1.21
N SER A 32 10.38 -33.08 -1.69
CA SER A 32 10.15 -32.50 -3.03
C SER A 32 10.65 -31.05 -3.15
N ILE A 33 10.54 -30.25 -2.08
CA ILE A 33 11.07 -28.87 -2.02
C ILE A 33 12.61 -28.87 -2.03
N GLN A 34 13.25 -29.83 -1.36
CA GLN A 34 14.71 -30.03 -1.44
C GLN A 34 15.15 -30.51 -2.84
N GLY A 35 14.34 -31.33 -3.50
CA GLY A 35 14.55 -31.77 -4.90
C GLY A 35 14.49 -30.62 -5.91
N LEU A 36 13.53 -29.70 -5.76
CA LEU A 36 13.40 -28.49 -6.59
C LEU A 36 14.51 -27.45 -6.34
N HIS A 37 15.07 -27.40 -5.13
CA HIS A 37 16.26 -26.59 -4.83
C HIS A 37 17.50 -27.05 -5.61
N LYS A 38 17.62 -28.35 -5.94
CA LYS A 38 18.76 -28.88 -6.73
C LYS A 38 18.65 -28.60 -8.23
N SER A 39 17.45 -28.41 -8.80
CA SER A 39 17.29 -28.16 -10.24
C SER A 39 17.35 -26.67 -10.63
N LEU A 40 17.23 -25.75 -9.68
CA LEU A 40 17.36 -24.30 -9.90
C LEU A 40 18.79 -23.75 -9.69
N ALA A 41 19.77 -24.61 -9.43
CA ALA A 41 21.14 -24.23 -9.10
C ALA A 41 22.11 -24.05 -10.29
N LYS A 42 21.61 -23.85 -11.52
CA LYS A 42 22.46 -23.50 -12.68
C LYS A 42 21.81 -22.42 -13.55
N SER A 43 21.87 -21.18 -13.09
CA SER A 43 21.84 -20.01 -13.97
C SER A 43 23.29 -19.53 -14.15
N PRO A 44 23.70 -19.04 -15.35
CA PRO A 44 25.06 -18.59 -15.58
C PRO A 44 25.38 -17.46 -14.61
N ARG A 45 26.41 -17.67 -13.79
CA ARG A 45 26.95 -16.64 -12.90
C ARG A 45 27.33 -15.44 -13.76
N SER A 46 26.61 -14.34 -13.62
CA SER A 46 27.16 -13.05 -14.03
C SER A 46 28.40 -12.80 -13.16
N GLU A 47 29.50 -12.47 -13.82
CA GLU A 47 30.74 -12.04 -13.20
C GLU A 47 30.51 -10.75 -12.42
N CYS A 48 30.10 -10.88 -11.16
CA CYS A 48 30.31 -9.88 -10.13
C CYS A 48 30.23 -10.56 -8.76
N GLN A 49 31.22 -11.38 -8.45
CA GLN A 49 31.43 -11.89 -7.10
C GLN A 49 32.75 -11.33 -6.56
N ARG A 50 32.67 -10.75 -5.35
CA ARG A 50 33.74 -10.55 -4.33
C ARG A 50 34.31 -9.14 -4.13
N ALA A 51 33.46 -8.16 -3.85
CA ALA A 51 33.80 -7.08 -2.92
C ALA A 51 32.54 -6.66 -2.13
N ASN A 52 32.70 -6.39 -0.83
CA ASN A 52 31.67 -6.08 0.18
C ASN A 52 30.36 -5.49 -0.36
N PHE A 53 29.32 -6.32 -0.46
CA PHE A 53 28.00 -5.98 -1.03
C PHE A 53 27.34 -4.80 -0.32
N CYS A 54 27.52 -4.70 1.00
CA CYS A 54 27.19 -3.55 1.82
C CYS A 54 28.35 -3.28 2.79
N SER A 55 28.97 -2.11 2.73
CA SER A 55 30.06 -1.72 3.65
C SER A 55 29.53 -1.55 5.08
N ASN A 56 30.34 -1.85 6.11
CA ASN A 56 30.00 -1.70 7.54
C ASN A 56 28.82 -2.55 8.06
N SER A 57 28.54 -3.68 7.44
CA SER A 57 27.50 -4.59 7.90
C SER A 57 28.04 -5.79 8.69
N THR A 58 27.37 -6.12 9.79
CA THR A 58 27.57 -7.37 10.56
C THR A 58 26.97 -8.61 9.88
N LEU A 59 26.17 -8.43 8.83
CA LEU A 59 25.49 -9.49 8.09
C LEU A 59 26.38 -10.04 6.98
N SER A 60 26.56 -11.36 6.93
CA SER A 60 27.29 -12.02 5.84
C SER A 60 26.43 -12.15 4.58
N ASN A 61 27.07 -12.29 3.41
CA ASN A 61 26.34 -12.50 2.15
C ASN A 61 25.50 -13.78 2.16
N THR A 62 25.96 -14.84 2.83
CA THR A 62 25.18 -16.07 3.00
C THR A 62 23.86 -15.83 3.74
N LEU A 63 23.85 -14.95 4.74
CA LEU A 63 22.62 -14.60 5.44
C LEU A 63 21.73 -13.66 4.61
N ARG A 64 22.32 -12.73 3.84
CA ARG A 64 21.55 -11.93 2.85
C ARG A 64 20.83 -12.84 1.85
N ASP A 65 21.56 -13.81 1.31
CA ASP A 65 21.02 -14.81 0.37
C ASP A 65 19.91 -15.63 1.03
N LEU A 66 20.05 -16.03 2.30
CA LEU A 66 19.01 -16.74 3.03
C LEU A 66 17.71 -15.92 3.10
N PHE A 67 17.78 -14.64 3.48
CA PHE A 67 16.62 -13.75 3.50
C PHE A 67 16.02 -13.58 2.10
N LEU A 68 16.84 -13.20 1.12
CA LEU A 68 16.38 -12.81 -0.22
C LEU A 68 15.78 -14.01 -0.97
N ASN A 69 16.43 -15.17 -0.90
CA ASN A 69 15.98 -16.38 -1.59
C ASN A 69 14.69 -16.93 -0.97
N PHE A 70 14.55 -16.88 0.36
CA PHE A 70 13.29 -17.28 1.00
C PHE A 70 12.12 -16.45 0.45
N HIS A 71 12.24 -15.12 0.47
CA HIS A 71 11.17 -14.22 0.01
C HIS A 71 10.86 -14.42 -1.47
N ASN A 72 11.88 -14.43 -2.33
CA ASN A 72 11.67 -14.55 -3.77
C ASN A 72 11.11 -15.93 -4.18
N SER A 73 11.57 -17.02 -3.56
CA SER A 73 10.99 -18.34 -3.78
C SER A 73 9.52 -18.39 -3.33
N ALA A 74 9.22 -17.81 -2.17
CA ALA A 74 7.85 -17.78 -1.64
C ALA A 74 6.90 -16.95 -2.53
N ARG A 75 7.32 -15.75 -2.94
CA ARG A 75 6.59 -14.90 -3.88
C ARG A 75 6.35 -15.57 -5.22
N LEU A 76 7.34 -16.32 -5.74
CA LEU A 76 7.20 -17.07 -6.98
C LEU A 76 6.15 -18.19 -6.87
N ARG A 77 6.09 -18.89 -5.73
CA ARG A 77 5.07 -19.92 -5.49
C ARG A 77 3.66 -19.33 -5.46
N VAL A 78 3.48 -18.15 -4.86
CA VAL A 78 2.22 -17.39 -4.94
C VAL A 78 1.91 -16.98 -6.37
N ALA A 79 2.86 -16.40 -7.11
CA ALA A 79 2.66 -16.00 -8.50
C ALA A 79 2.19 -17.16 -9.39
N LYS A 80 2.73 -18.36 -9.15
CA LYS A 80 2.37 -19.60 -9.86
C LYS A 80 1.08 -20.26 -9.36
N GLY A 81 0.47 -19.77 -8.28
CA GLY A 81 -0.74 -20.35 -7.70
C GLY A 81 -0.51 -21.72 -7.07
N ILE A 82 0.70 -21.98 -6.55
CA ILE A 82 1.07 -23.26 -5.91
C ILE A 82 1.35 -23.12 -4.41
N GLU A 83 1.19 -21.92 -3.85
CA GLU A 83 1.38 -21.68 -2.42
C GLU A 83 0.16 -22.15 -1.63
N PRO A 84 0.32 -22.94 -0.55
CA PRO A 84 -0.79 -23.32 0.31
C PRO A 84 -1.47 -22.13 0.98
N ASN A 85 -2.80 -22.22 1.11
CA ASN A 85 -3.62 -21.36 1.95
C ASN A 85 -4.20 -22.20 3.11
N LYS A 86 -4.87 -21.57 4.08
CA LYS A 86 -5.61 -22.30 5.13
C LYS A 86 -6.58 -23.34 4.54
N THR A 87 -7.15 -23.04 3.38
CA THR A 87 -7.94 -23.98 2.59
C THR A 87 -7.54 -23.84 1.12
N GLY A 88 -7.14 -24.95 0.50
CA GLY A 88 -6.71 -24.95 -0.89
C GLY A 88 -5.37 -24.22 -1.10
N LEU A 89 -5.25 -23.56 -2.25
CA LEU A 89 -4.07 -22.79 -2.65
C LEU A 89 -4.40 -21.30 -2.69
N LEU A 90 -3.40 -20.46 -2.52
CA LEU A 90 -3.52 -19.02 -2.78
C LEU A 90 -3.72 -18.77 -4.27
N ASN A 91 -4.51 -17.75 -4.59
CA ASN A 91 -4.72 -17.31 -5.97
C ASN A 91 -3.40 -16.95 -6.65
N PRO A 92 -3.20 -17.32 -7.94
CA PRO A 92 -2.01 -16.91 -8.69
C PRO A 92 -1.94 -15.39 -8.81
N ALA A 93 -0.74 -14.84 -8.95
CA ALA A 93 -0.50 -13.40 -8.98
C ALA A 93 0.11 -12.94 -10.31
N LYS A 94 -0.56 -12.00 -10.97
CA LYS A 94 0.09 -11.14 -11.97
C LYS A 94 0.87 -10.02 -11.26
N ASN A 95 1.83 -9.41 -11.94
CA ASN A 95 2.61 -8.29 -11.40
C ASN A 95 3.27 -8.56 -10.03
N MET A 96 3.68 -9.80 -9.75
CA MET A 96 4.44 -10.12 -8.55
C MET A 96 5.92 -9.75 -8.77
N TYR A 97 6.41 -8.71 -8.08
CA TYR A 97 7.79 -8.26 -8.27
C TYR A 97 8.80 -9.07 -7.46
N LYS A 98 9.95 -9.35 -8.06
CA LYS A 98 11.14 -9.89 -7.38
C LYS A 98 11.71 -8.81 -6.47
N LEU A 99 12.08 -9.21 -5.27
CA LEU A 99 12.80 -8.36 -4.34
C LEU A 99 14.28 -8.35 -4.68
N GLU A 100 14.87 -7.16 -4.61
CA GLU A 100 16.31 -6.92 -4.66
C GLU A 100 16.81 -6.45 -3.29
N TRP A 101 18.05 -6.79 -2.97
CA TRP A 101 18.66 -6.37 -1.72
C TRP A 101 19.02 -4.88 -1.76
N ASP A 102 18.68 -4.14 -0.70
CA ASP A 102 19.01 -2.72 -0.55
C ASP A 102 19.80 -2.48 0.75
N CYS A 103 21.07 -2.09 0.60
CA CYS A 103 21.96 -1.84 1.73
C CYS A 103 21.50 -0.69 2.64
N GLY A 104 20.77 0.30 2.08
CA GLY A 104 20.21 1.39 2.86
C GLY A 104 19.08 0.92 3.78
N LEU A 105 18.23 0.02 3.28
CA LEU A 105 17.23 -0.67 4.10
C LEU A 105 17.87 -1.59 5.14
N GLU A 106 18.93 -2.32 4.77
CA GLU A 106 19.67 -3.17 5.72
C GLU A 106 20.25 -2.35 6.87
N HIS A 107 20.91 -1.23 6.58
CA HIS A 107 21.50 -0.39 7.62
C HIS A 107 20.43 0.24 8.52
N LYS A 108 19.27 0.62 7.97
CA LYS A 108 18.10 1.03 8.76
C LYS A 108 17.59 -0.11 9.65
N ALA A 109 17.52 -1.32 9.11
CA ALA A 109 17.11 -2.52 9.84
C ALA A 109 18.07 -2.79 11.02
N GLN A 110 19.38 -2.73 10.80
CA GLN A 110 20.41 -2.90 11.85
C GLN A 110 20.24 -1.88 12.97
N LYS A 111 20.09 -0.60 12.62
CA LYS A 111 19.86 0.46 13.60
C LYS A 111 18.57 0.25 14.40
N ALA A 112 17.51 -0.20 13.73
CA ALA A 112 16.20 -0.40 14.36
C ALA A 112 16.22 -1.49 15.43
N ILE A 113 17.13 -2.45 15.36
CA ILE A 113 17.22 -3.56 16.33
C ILE A 113 18.50 -3.57 17.16
N ALA A 114 19.30 -2.50 17.11
CA ALA A 114 20.59 -2.44 17.81
C ALA A 114 20.48 -2.71 19.32
N SER A 115 19.33 -2.35 19.93
CA SER A 115 19.03 -2.58 21.35
C SER A 115 18.08 -3.76 21.60
N CYS A 116 17.82 -4.62 20.61
CA CYS A 116 16.82 -5.69 20.66
C CYS A 116 15.45 -5.25 21.21
N PRO A 117 14.77 -4.27 20.59
CA PRO A 117 13.44 -3.85 21.03
C PRO A 117 12.42 -4.97 20.82
N SER A 118 11.39 -5.00 21.67
CA SER A 118 10.24 -5.91 21.54
C SER A 118 9.15 -5.38 20.61
N THR A 119 9.20 -4.10 20.25
CA THR A 119 8.21 -3.43 19.40
C THR A 119 8.86 -2.70 18.24
N THR A 120 8.14 -2.57 17.13
CA THR A 120 8.58 -1.79 15.97
C THR A 120 8.51 -0.30 16.25
N THR A 121 9.34 0.48 15.56
CA THR A 121 9.24 1.93 15.49
C THR A 121 8.99 2.36 14.05
N PRO A 122 8.16 3.38 13.78
CA PRO A 122 7.92 3.81 12.40
C PRO A 122 9.21 4.28 11.71
N ILE A 123 9.58 3.60 10.62
CA ILE A 123 10.72 3.98 9.80
C ILE A 123 10.19 4.57 8.48
N PRO A 124 10.61 5.79 8.09
CA PRO A 124 10.10 6.44 6.89
C PRO A 124 10.30 5.61 5.62
N ARG A 125 9.24 5.55 4.79
CA ARG A 125 9.13 4.80 3.52
C ARG A 125 9.29 3.29 3.64
N THR A 126 9.07 2.70 4.82
CA THR A 126 9.24 1.25 4.97
C THR A 126 8.13 0.59 5.75
N ALA A 127 7.73 -0.60 5.32
CA ALA A 127 7.11 -1.58 6.20
C ALA A 127 8.18 -2.35 6.97
N GLN A 128 7.83 -2.86 8.16
CA GLN A 128 8.75 -3.61 9.03
C GLN A 128 8.09 -4.89 9.54
N ASN A 129 8.76 -6.02 9.33
CA ASN A 129 8.54 -7.23 10.12
C ASN A 129 9.61 -7.30 11.22
N LEU A 130 9.21 -7.67 12.44
CA LEU A 130 10.10 -7.85 13.59
C LEU A 130 9.67 -9.10 14.36
N MET A 131 10.66 -9.90 14.76
CA MET A 131 10.48 -11.05 15.63
C MET A 131 11.62 -11.07 16.62
N GLN A 132 11.29 -11.29 17.89
CA GLN A 132 12.26 -11.54 18.94
C GLN A 132 12.05 -12.95 19.49
N ILE A 133 13.12 -13.73 19.56
CA ILE A 133 13.13 -15.07 20.14
C ILE A 133 14.01 -15.02 21.37
N MET A 134 13.49 -15.52 22.50
CA MET A 134 14.18 -15.56 23.79
C MET A 134 14.54 -17.00 24.13
N TYR A 135 15.76 -17.18 24.62
CA TYR A 135 16.28 -18.42 25.18
C TYR A 135 16.67 -18.18 26.63
N GLN A 136 16.31 -19.13 27.51
CA GLN A 136 16.71 -19.07 28.92
C GLN A 136 18.22 -19.33 29.06
N GLY A 137 18.88 -18.50 29.86
CA GLY A 137 20.32 -18.56 30.10
C GLY A 137 21.18 -18.03 28.95
N ASN A 138 22.49 -18.04 29.18
CA ASN A 138 23.51 -17.62 28.22
C ASN A 138 23.85 -18.75 27.24
N VAL A 139 23.00 -18.92 26.24
CA VAL A 139 23.18 -19.96 25.20
C VAL A 139 23.85 -19.41 23.94
N ALA A 140 24.61 -20.28 23.26
CA ALA A 140 25.06 -20.05 21.89
C ALA A 140 23.87 -20.19 20.93
N ILE A 141 23.75 -19.29 19.95
CA ILE A 141 22.62 -19.25 19.03
C ILE A 141 23.09 -19.53 17.61
N ASP A 142 22.43 -20.46 16.94
CA ASP A 142 22.49 -20.58 15.47
C ASP A 142 21.62 -19.49 14.84
N VAL A 143 22.27 -18.45 14.36
CA VAL A 143 21.63 -17.30 13.70
C VAL A 143 20.88 -17.72 12.44
N GLY A 144 21.46 -18.61 11.63
CA GLY A 144 20.85 -19.05 10.36
C GLY A 144 19.56 -19.83 10.58
N ALA A 145 19.56 -20.76 11.55
CA ALA A 145 18.37 -21.50 11.93
C ALA A 145 17.25 -20.59 12.46
N ASN A 146 17.60 -19.60 13.28
CA ASN A 146 16.65 -18.63 13.82
C ASN A 146 16.05 -17.71 12.75
N ILE A 147 16.86 -17.27 11.79
CA ILE A 147 16.37 -16.51 10.63
C ILE A 147 15.38 -17.36 9.83
N LYS A 148 15.75 -18.60 9.48
CA LYS A 148 14.87 -19.49 8.72
C LYS A 148 13.54 -19.73 9.45
N SER A 149 13.60 -20.01 10.75
CA SER A 149 12.41 -20.20 11.59
C SER A 149 11.53 -18.95 11.62
N THR A 150 12.14 -17.77 11.77
CA THR A 150 11.42 -16.48 11.77
C THR A 150 10.68 -16.24 10.46
N LEU A 151 11.37 -16.44 9.32
CA LEU A 151 10.78 -16.24 8.00
C LEU A 151 9.62 -17.20 7.73
N SER A 152 9.75 -18.47 8.14
CA SER A 152 8.66 -19.44 8.09
C SER A 152 7.47 -18.98 8.94
N ARG A 153 7.68 -18.59 10.20
CA ARG A 153 6.59 -18.12 11.08
C ARG A 153 5.84 -16.91 10.53
N TRP A 154 6.56 -15.95 9.93
CA TRP A 154 5.93 -14.80 9.28
C TRP A 154 5.08 -15.20 8.07
N TRP A 155 5.59 -16.14 7.27
CA TRP A 155 4.94 -16.60 6.05
C TRP A 155 3.73 -17.51 6.33
N ASP A 156 3.82 -18.36 7.36
CA ASP A 156 2.81 -19.35 7.72
C ASP A 156 1.48 -18.73 8.19
N ALA A 157 1.42 -17.40 8.39
CA ALA A 157 0.17 -16.70 8.66
C ALA A 157 -0.91 -16.98 7.59
N ALA A 158 -0.52 -17.18 6.31
CA ALA A 158 -1.46 -17.54 5.26
C ALA A 158 -2.10 -18.92 5.46
N VAL A 159 -1.34 -19.92 5.92
CA VAL A 159 -1.89 -21.26 6.21
C VAL A 159 -2.60 -21.34 7.56
N MET A 160 -2.21 -20.51 8.53
CA MET A 160 -2.85 -20.47 9.85
C MET A 160 -4.18 -19.72 9.83
N PHE A 161 -4.20 -18.51 9.25
CA PHE A 161 -5.37 -17.62 9.30
C PHE A 161 -6.18 -17.62 8.01
N GLY A 162 -5.53 -17.83 6.87
CA GLY A 162 -6.14 -17.80 5.55
C GLY A 162 -6.14 -16.40 4.93
N VAL A 163 -5.84 -16.34 3.63
CA VAL A 163 -6.22 -15.18 2.80
C VAL A 163 -7.61 -15.46 2.27
N THR A 164 -8.61 -14.85 2.92
CA THR A 164 -10.03 -15.16 2.69
C THR A 164 -10.74 -14.15 1.80
N ASP A 165 -10.18 -12.96 1.63
CA ASP A 165 -10.74 -11.95 0.73
C ASP A 165 -10.57 -12.40 -0.73
N PRO A 166 -11.64 -12.43 -1.54
CA PRO A 166 -11.61 -12.95 -2.91
C PRO A 166 -10.72 -12.12 -3.85
N GLU A 167 -10.41 -10.87 -3.49
CA GLU A 167 -9.52 -9.98 -4.22
C GLU A 167 -8.14 -9.86 -3.57
N ASN A 168 -7.83 -10.76 -2.62
CA ASN A 168 -6.59 -10.82 -1.86
C ASN A 168 -6.28 -9.52 -1.11
N ARG A 169 -7.30 -8.82 -0.60
CA ARG A 169 -7.12 -7.61 0.23
C ARG A 169 -6.52 -7.94 1.58
N TYR A 170 -5.76 -6.98 2.11
CA TYR A 170 -5.14 -7.08 3.43
C TYR A 170 -6.19 -7.22 4.55
N THR A 171 -5.88 -8.07 5.53
CA THR A 171 -6.59 -8.17 6.81
C THR A 171 -5.57 -8.21 7.95
N ASP A 172 -5.93 -7.71 9.13
CA ASP A 172 -4.98 -7.47 10.23
C ASP A 172 -4.19 -8.70 10.69
N LEU A 173 -4.79 -9.90 10.61
CA LEU A 173 -4.15 -11.17 10.99
C LEU A 173 -2.97 -11.57 10.06
N LEU A 174 -2.82 -10.89 8.93
CA LEU A 174 -1.83 -11.21 7.90
C LEU A 174 -0.63 -10.25 7.90
N TYR A 175 -0.46 -9.40 8.92
CA TYR A 175 0.56 -8.33 8.92
C TYR A 175 1.95 -8.75 8.39
N ASN A 176 2.56 -9.78 8.97
CA ASN A 176 3.91 -10.20 8.56
C ASN A 176 3.93 -10.78 7.15
N PHE A 177 2.96 -11.67 6.84
CA PHE A 177 2.81 -12.27 5.52
C PHE A 177 2.57 -11.22 4.43
N ALA A 178 1.72 -10.23 4.71
CA ALA A 178 1.37 -9.13 3.82
C ALA A 178 2.63 -8.38 3.35
N ASN A 179 3.53 -8.02 4.26
CA ASN A 179 4.78 -7.35 3.91
C ASN A 179 5.69 -8.21 3.01
N MET A 180 5.72 -9.53 3.24
CA MET A 180 6.53 -10.46 2.45
C MET A 180 5.95 -10.70 1.05
N VAL A 181 4.63 -10.79 0.91
CA VAL A 181 3.94 -11.16 -0.33
C VAL A 181 3.57 -9.96 -1.20
N PHE A 182 3.55 -8.74 -0.65
CA PHE A 182 2.99 -7.58 -1.35
C PHE A 182 3.61 -7.36 -2.73
N SER A 183 2.78 -7.42 -3.77
CA SER A 183 3.24 -7.58 -5.15
C SER A 183 4.06 -6.40 -5.64
N GLU A 184 3.79 -5.19 -5.16
CA GLU A 184 4.46 -3.96 -5.59
C GLU A 184 5.83 -3.72 -4.92
N THR A 185 6.13 -4.44 -3.83
CA THR A 185 7.42 -4.35 -3.14
C THR A 185 8.54 -4.82 -4.06
N THR A 186 9.64 -4.07 -4.10
CA THR A 186 10.77 -4.32 -5.02
C THR A 186 12.12 -4.36 -4.32
N LYS A 187 12.20 -3.84 -3.09
CA LYS A 187 13.45 -3.82 -2.32
C LYS A 187 13.22 -4.31 -0.90
N ILE A 188 14.22 -5.03 -0.39
CA ILE A 188 14.27 -5.54 0.97
C ILE A 188 15.65 -5.30 1.59
N GLY A 189 15.67 -5.02 2.88
CA GLY A 189 16.89 -5.09 3.69
C GLY A 189 16.56 -5.64 5.06
N CYS A 190 17.29 -6.68 5.48
CA CYS A 190 17.04 -7.37 6.75
C CYS A 190 18.26 -7.31 7.65
N ALA A 191 18.05 -7.49 8.95
CA ALA A 191 19.11 -7.55 9.94
C ALA A 191 18.75 -8.55 11.05
N HIS A 192 19.77 -8.99 11.77
CA HIS A 192 19.61 -9.67 13.05
C HIS A 192 20.51 -9.01 14.10
N GLN A 193 20.12 -9.15 15.37
CA GLN A 193 20.92 -8.74 16.51
C GLN A 193 20.74 -9.76 17.63
N THR A 194 21.86 -10.22 18.19
CA THR A 194 21.85 -11.04 19.41
C THR A 194 22.13 -10.14 20.61
N CYS A 195 21.27 -10.20 21.62
CA CYS A 195 21.43 -9.48 22.87
C CYS A 195 21.48 -10.48 24.03
N ARG A 196 22.31 -10.21 25.03
CA ARG A 196 22.46 -11.06 26.22
C ARG A 196 22.15 -10.26 27.47
N THR A 197 21.53 -10.95 28.42
CA THR A 197 21.30 -10.51 29.80
C THR A 197 21.86 -11.60 30.72
N ASP A 198 21.88 -11.37 32.03
CA ASP A 198 22.40 -12.36 32.97
C ASP A 198 21.61 -13.68 32.97
N TYR A 199 20.36 -13.66 32.51
CA TYR A 199 19.40 -14.77 32.60
C TYR A 199 18.81 -15.21 31.25
N ALA A 200 19.12 -14.52 30.16
CA ALA A 200 18.55 -14.84 28.84
C ALA A 200 19.41 -14.34 27.67
N THR A 201 19.41 -15.10 26.58
CA THR A 201 19.85 -14.65 25.26
C THR A 201 18.64 -14.38 24.37
N TYR A 202 18.60 -13.20 23.75
CA TYR A 202 17.62 -12.80 22.75
C TYR A 202 18.25 -12.78 21.37
N ILE A 203 17.49 -13.17 20.35
CA ILE A 203 17.78 -12.87 18.96
C ILE A 203 16.61 -12.11 18.35
N SER A 204 16.90 -10.90 17.88
CA SER A 204 15.95 -10.08 17.13
C SER A 204 16.25 -10.21 15.65
N VAL A 205 15.22 -10.48 14.84
CA VAL A 205 15.30 -10.56 13.38
C VAL A 205 14.28 -9.59 12.80
N THR A 206 14.71 -8.74 11.88
CA THR A 206 13.84 -7.75 11.23
C THR A 206 14.09 -7.66 9.74
N CYS A 207 13.04 -7.39 8.97
CA CYS A 207 13.12 -7.06 7.56
C CYS A 207 12.35 -5.77 7.28
N LEU A 208 12.96 -4.86 6.52
CA LEU A 208 12.35 -3.65 6.01
C LEU A 208 12.06 -3.80 4.51
N TYR A 209 10.89 -3.31 4.11
CA TYR A 209 10.39 -3.39 2.74
C TYR A 209 10.12 -1.98 2.23
N ASN A 210 10.42 -1.68 0.96
CA ASN A 210 10.24 -0.32 0.40
C ASN A 210 8.79 0.06 0.03
N ALA A 211 7.82 -0.77 0.42
CA ALA A 211 6.40 -0.53 0.18
C ALA A 211 5.59 -1.03 1.38
N ILE A 212 4.39 -0.50 1.56
CA ILE A 212 3.55 -0.75 2.74
C ILE A 212 2.30 -1.52 2.29
N ALA A 213 2.17 -2.75 2.78
CA ALA A 213 1.12 -3.68 2.36
C ALA A 213 -0.19 -3.54 3.15
N TYR A 214 -0.09 -3.08 4.40
CA TYR A 214 -1.18 -3.01 5.37
C TYR A 214 -1.88 -1.65 5.34
N VAL A 215 -2.24 -1.24 4.13
CA VAL A 215 -3.06 -0.05 3.87
C VAL A 215 -4.52 -0.49 3.76
N ASP A 216 -5.46 0.33 4.26
CA ASP A 216 -6.90 0.06 4.12
C ASP A 216 -7.30 -0.26 2.68
N ASN A 217 -8.03 -1.36 2.50
CA ASN A 217 -8.53 -1.83 1.20
C ASN A 217 -7.41 -2.14 0.17
N GLN A 218 -6.14 -2.22 0.58
CA GLN A 218 -5.02 -2.55 -0.30
C GLN A 218 -5.09 -4.03 -0.69
N ARG A 219 -4.99 -4.31 -1.99
CA ARG A 219 -4.77 -5.67 -2.48
C ARG A 219 -3.31 -6.04 -2.26
N LEU A 220 -3.06 -7.20 -1.64
CA LEU A 220 -1.72 -7.73 -1.47
C LEU A 220 -1.13 -8.17 -2.82
N TRP A 221 -1.97 -8.68 -3.71
CA TRP A 221 -1.68 -8.89 -5.12
C TRP A 221 -2.98 -8.95 -5.93
N GLU A 222 -2.88 -8.73 -7.23
CA GLU A 222 -3.99 -8.96 -8.13
C GLU A 222 -3.96 -10.40 -8.67
N THR A 223 -5.13 -11.06 -8.63
CA THR A 223 -5.27 -12.40 -9.21
C THR A 223 -5.00 -12.34 -10.72
N GLY A 224 -4.13 -13.22 -11.20
CA GLY A 224 -3.75 -13.32 -12.60
C GLY A 224 -2.56 -14.24 -12.79
N SER A 225 -2.23 -14.54 -14.04
CA SER A 225 -1.10 -15.39 -14.37
C SER A 225 0.24 -14.70 -14.05
N ALA A 226 1.20 -15.48 -13.54
CA ALA A 226 2.60 -15.09 -13.47
C ALA A 226 3.11 -14.61 -14.84
N CYS A 227 4.07 -13.68 -14.84
CA CYS A 227 4.58 -13.15 -16.09
C CYS A 227 5.31 -14.24 -16.89
N THR A 228 5.12 -14.24 -18.20
CA THR A 228 5.86 -15.03 -19.18
C THR A 228 6.63 -14.13 -20.15
N ASN A 229 6.26 -12.85 -20.24
CA ASN A 229 6.96 -11.84 -21.04
C ASN A 229 6.98 -10.47 -20.33
N HIS A 230 7.75 -9.53 -20.87
CA HIS A 230 8.02 -8.25 -20.23
C HIS A 230 6.79 -7.32 -20.17
N SER A 231 5.90 -7.37 -21.17
CA SER A 231 4.74 -6.45 -21.23
C SER A 231 3.68 -6.74 -20.16
N GLN A 232 3.73 -7.90 -19.53
CA GLN A 232 2.86 -8.26 -18.40
C GLN A 232 3.28 -7.63 -17.07
N CYS A 233 4.46 -7.01 -17.00
CA CYS A 233 4.97 -6.32 -15.81
C CYS A 233 4.66 -4.83 -15.89
N THR A 234 3.47 -4.44 -15.42
CA THR A 234 2.89 -3.12 -15.67
C THR A 234 2.92 -2.17 -14.47
N THR A 235 3.12 -2.67 -13.25
CA THR A 235 3.10 -1.82 -12.04
C THR A 235 4.20 -0.76 -12.01
N HIS A 236 5.43 -1.13 -12.37
CA HIS A 236 6.57 -0.20 -12.41
C HIS A 236 7.02 -0.02 -13.87
N PRO A 237 7.37 1.21 -14.30
CA PRO A 237 7.84 1.43 -15.66
C PRO A 237 9.16 0.69 -15.94
N ASN A 238 9.42 0.42 -17.22
CA ASN A 238 10.63 -0.26 -17.71
C ASN A 238 10.87 -1.66 -17.12
N SER A 239 9.85 -2.28 -16.52
CA SER A 239 9.98 -3.59 -15.89
C SER A 239 10.06 -4.70 -16.91
N PHE A 240 10.69 -5.81 -16.51
CA PHE A 240 10.82 -7.01 -17.33
C PHE A 240 10.47 -8.26 -16.52
N CYS A 241 10.27 -9.37 -17.22
CA CYS A 241 9.90 -10.64 -16.59
C CYS A 241 11.12 -11.56 -16.45
N SER A 242 11.28 -12.18 -15.29
CA SER A 242 12.34 -13.15 -15.00
C SER A 242 11.74 -14.34 -14.23
N GLY A 243 11.57 -15.48 -14.92
CA GLY A 243 11.19 -16.75 -14.29
C GLY A 243 9.84 -16.76 -13.57
N GLY A 244 8.88 -15.93 -14.00
CA GLY A 244 7.55 -15.79 -13.38
C GLY A 244 7.40 -14.60 -12.42
N LEU A 245 8.51 -13.91 -12.10
CA LEU A 245 8.49 -12.67 -11.31
C LEU A 245 8.84 -11.47 -12.18
N CYS A 246 8.18 -10.35 -11.92
CA CYS A 246 8.54 -9.07 -12.52
C CYS A 246 9.79 -8.49 -11.85
N VAL A 247 10.70 -7.91 -12.60
CA VAL A 247 11.88 -7.21 -12.09
C VAL A 247 11.72 -5.74 -12.45
N LYS A 248 11.84 -4.87 -11.45
CA LYS A 248 11.68 -3.43 -11.64
C LYS A 248 12.82 -2.90 -12.49
N GLY A 249 12.47 -2.17 -13.54
CA GLY A 249 13.45 -1.50 -14.39
C GLY A 249 14.01 -0.22 -13.80
N ALA A 250 14.80 0.48 -14.61
CA ALA A 250 15.32 1.80 -14.27
C ALA A 250 14.18 2.77 -13.95
N ALA A 251 14.37 3.54 -12.87
CA ALA A 251 13.42 4.58 -12.46
C ALA A 251 13.28 5.62 -13.58
N VAL A 252 12.04 6.03 -13.84
CA VAL A 252 11.76 7.17 -14.72
C VAL A 252 11.96 8.45 -13.90
N SER A 253 12.76 9.38 -14.42
CA SER A 253 12.97 10.67 -13.77
C SER A 253 11.66 11.45 -13.67
N GLU A 254 11.31 11.84 -12.46
CA GLU A 254 10.18 12.73 -12.20
C GLU A 254 10.41 14.12 -12.81
N THR A 255 9.36 14.73 -13.35
CA THR A 255 9.42 16.08 -13.95
C THR A 255 8.59 17.08 -13.15
N ASN A 256 8.92 18.37 -13.30
CA ASN A 256 8.17 19.50 -12.75
C ASN A 256 7.87 20.54 -13.84
N LYS A 257 7.26 20.10 -14.94
CA LYS A 257 6.94 20.95 -16.09
C LYS A 257 5.54 21.56 -15.99
N MET A 258 4.59 20.91 -15.29
CA MET A 258 3.22 21.43 -15.18
C MET A 258 3.16 22.72 -14.33
N CYS A 259 3.91 22.77 -13.23
CA CYS A 259 3.97 23.94 -12.35
C CYS A 259 5.43 24.26 -11.97
N PRO A 260 6.23 24.82 -12.89
CA PRO A 260 7.68 25.01 -12.69
C PRO A 260 8.02 25.89 -11.48
N SER A 261 7.16 26.86 -11.16
CA SER A 261 7.34 27.78 -10.02
C SER A 261 7.04 27.15 -8.66
N ASN A 262 6.41 25.98 -8.64
CA ASN A 262 6.05 25.28 -7.41
C ASN A 262 7.06 24.16 -7.11
N ALA A 263 7.46 24.03 -5.85
CA ALA A 263 8.37 22.99 -5.38
C ALA A 263 7.69 21.97 -4.47
N GLY A 264 8.13 20.71 -4.55
CA GLY A 264 7.66 19.63 -3.69
C GLY A 264 6.53 18.78 -4.26
N MET A 265 6.07 19.05 -5.48
CA MET A 265 5.16 18.19 -6.25
C MET A 265 5.82 17.86 -7.60
N THR A 266 5.48 16.70 -8.16
CA THR A 266 5.95 16.26 -9.48
C THR A 266 4.76 16.08 -10.40
N ASP A 267 4.99 16.10 -11.71
CA ASP A 267 3.91 15.99 -12.70
C ASP A 267 3.14 14.67 -12.58
N SER A 268 3.81 13.57 -12.23
CA SER A 268 3.14 12.27 -12.00
C SER A 268 2.14 12.33 -10.84
N VAL A 269 2.48 13.01 -9.74
CA VAL A 269 1.58 13.15 -8.57
C VAL A 269 0.41 14.07 -8.93
N ARG A 270 0.66 15.15 -9.67
CA ARG A 270 -0.42 16.05 -10.17
C ARG A 270 -1.39 15.30 -11.06
N MET A 271 -0.85 14.52 -12.00
CA MET A 271 -1.63 13.67 -12.90
C MET A 271 -2.42 12.61 -12.13
N ALA A 272 -1.83 11.97 -11.12
CA ALA A 272 -2.53 10.99 -10.28
C ALA A 272 -3.80 11.59 -9.66
N PHE A 273 -3.69 12.77 -9.02
CA PHE A 273 -4.86 13.45 -8.46
C PHE A 273 -5.91 13.82 -9.51
N VAL A 274 -5.53 14.54 -10.57
CA VAL A 274 -6.52 15.06 -11.54
C VAL A 274 -7.16 13.96 -12.38
N ASN A 275 -6.41 12.90 -12.70
CA ASN A 275 -6.94 11.76 -13.44
C ASN A 275 -7.94 10.99 -12.58
N LEU A 276 -7.61 10.69 -11.31
CA LEU A 276 -8.54 10.01 -10.40
C LEU A 276 -9.83 10.81 -10.19
N GLN A 277 -9.72 12.12 -9.95
CA GLN A 277 -10.88 13.01 -9.82
C GLN A 277 -11.77 12.93 -11.07
N ASN A 278 -11.19 13.02 -12.27
CA ASN A 278 -11.96 12.94 -13.52
C ASN A 278 -12.52 11.54 -13.79
N THR A 279 -11.81 10.47 -13.46
CA THR A 279 -12.31 9.09 -13.56
C THR A 279 -13.55 8.90 -12.70
N PHE A 280 -13.50 9.35 -11.44
CA PHE A 280 -14.63 9.29 -10.52
C PHE A 280 -15.81 10.14 -11.00
N ARG A 281 -15.57 11.39 -11.40
CA ARG A 281 -16.60 12.28 -11.95
C ARG A 281 -17.25 11.73 -13.22
N SER A 282 -16.48 11.10 -14.11
CA SER A 282 -16.98 10.42 -15.32
C SER A 282 -17.90 9.26 -14.97
N SER A 283 -17.48 8.41 -14.02
CA SER A 283 -18.28 7.27 -13.57
C SER A 283 -19.59 7.72 -12.92
N LEU A 284 -19.53 8.74 -12.06
CA LEU A 284 -20.70 9.35 -11.42
C LEU A 284 -21.65 9.97 -12.43
N ALA A 285 -21.13 10.78 -13.37
CA ALA A 285 -21.95 11.45 -14.37
C ALA A 285 -22.77 10.45 -15.19
N ARG A 286 -22.20 9.27 -15.47
CA ARG A 286 -22.86 8.17 -16.19
C ARG A 286 -23.78 7.31 -15.31
N GLY A 287 -23.86 7.57 -14.01
CA GLY A 287 -24.75 6.87 -13.07
C GLY A 287 -24.25 5.47 -12.74
N LEU A 288 -22.93 5.29 -12.61
CA LEU A 288 -22.31 4.00 -12.34
C LEU A 288 -21.91 3.81 -10.87
N GLU A 289 -21.82 4.89 -10.11
CA GLU A 289 -21.36 4.88 -8.72
C GLU A 289 -22.45 4.41 -7.74
N PRO A 290 -22.18 3.43 -6.87
CA PRO A 290 -23.12 2.97 -5.86
C PRO A 290 -23.31 4.00 -4.75
N ASP A 291 -24.53 4.14 -4.25
CA ASP A 291 -24.88 5.03 -3.14
C ASP A 291 -25.23 4.21 -1.89
N GLY A 292 -24.63 4.54 -0.75
CA GLY A 292 -24.84 3.86 0.52
C GLY A 292 -26.26 3.95 1.09
N LEU A 293 -27.11 4.84 0.56
CA LEU A 293 -28.54 4.90 0.88
C LEU A 293 -29.40 4.05 -0.08
N GLY A 294 -28.80 3.41 -1.08
CA GLY A 294 -29.45 2.46 -1.98
C GLY A 294 -29.28 2.82 -3.46
N GLY A 295 -29.13 1.78 -4.28
CA GLY A 295 -29.01 1.93 -5.74
C GLY A 295 -27.71 2.60 -6.18
N LYS A 296 -27.80 3.40 -7.24
CA LYS A 296 -26.70 4.19 -7.79
C LYS A 296 -27.02 5.67 -7.70
N ALA A 297 -25.99 6.50 -7.57
CA ALA A 297 -26.14 7.94 -7.62
C ALA A 297 -26.70 8.38 -8.99
N PRO A 298 -27.55 9.43 -9.04
CA PRO A 298 -28.19 9.86 -10.27
C PRO A 298 -27.17 10.39 -11.30
N LYS A 299 -27.50 10.32 -12.59
CA LYS A 299 -26.66 10.85 -13.68
C LYS A 299 -26.52 12.36 -13.59
N ALA A 300 -25.39 12.91 -14.05
CA ALA A 300 -25.13 14.34 -14.06
C ALA A 300 -25.22 14.91 -15.48
N SER A 301 -25.96 16.00 -15.68
CA SER A 301 -26.15 16.60 -17.00
C SER A 301 -25.00 17.50 -17.45
N LYS A 302 -24.25 18.06 -16.49
CA LYS A 302 -23.22 19.07 -16.76
C LYS A 302 -21.99 18.99 -15.85
N MET A 303 -21.53 17.77 -15.58
CA MET A 303 -20.32 17.56 -14.76
C MET A 303 -19.08 18.12 -15.48
N LEU A 304 -18.48 19.19 -14.96
CA LEU A 304 -17.27 19.76 -15.57
C LEU A 304 -16.06 18.82 -15.40
N ARG A 305 -15.21 18.73 -16.42
CA ARG A 305 -13.90 18.09 -16.33
C ARG A 305 -12.97 18.98 -15.50
N MET A 306 -12.29 18.40 -14.51
CA MET A 306 -11.30 19.12 -13.74
C MET A 306 -10.00 19.33 -14.53
N VAL A 307 -9.42 20.51 -14.40
CA VAL A 307 -8.08 20.90 -14.85
C VAL A 307 -7.20 21.22 -13.66
N TYR A 308 -5.90 20.98 -13.80
CA TYR A 308 -4.93 21.27 -12.73
C TYR A 308 -4.57 22.76 -12.73
N ASP A 309 -4.56 23.41 -11.58
CA ASP A 309 -4.26 24.83 -11.42
C ASP A 309 -3.11 25.03 -10.42
N CYS A 310 -1.98 25.57 -10.91
CA CYS A 310 -0.76 25.73 -10.13
C CYS A 310 -0.89 26.75 -8.99
N SER A 311 -1.79 27.74 -9.11
CA SER A 311 -2.03 28.72 -8.05
C SER A 311 -2.76 28.08 -6.86
N ILE A 312 -3.70 27.16 -7.15
CA ILE A 312 -4.41 26.36 -6.16
C ILE A 312 -3.44 25.35 -5.51
N GLU A 313 -2.54 24.72 -6.28
CA GLU A 313 -1.48 23.87 -5.71
C GLU A 313 -0.60 24.66 -4.73
N ALA A 314 -0.18 25.88 -5.10
CA ALA A 314 0.62 26.72 -4.21
C ALA A 314 -0.13 27.04 -2.90
N SER A 315 -1.43 27.26 -2.97
CA SER A 315 -2.30 27.44 -1.80
C SER A 315 -2.41 26.19 -0.93
N ALA A 316 -2.69 25.03 -1.54
CA ALA A 316 -2.73 23.75 -0.85
C ALA A 316 -1.38 23.42 -0.19
N MET A 317 -0.26 23.72 -0.86
CA MET A 317 1.09 23.52 -0.33
C MET A 317 1.37 24.40 0.89
N ARG A 318 0.94 25.68 0.88
CA ARG A 318 1.04 26.55 2.08
C ARG A 318 0.27 25.98 3.26
N SER A 319 -0.92 25.42 3.02
CA SER A 319 -1.73 24.75 4.05
C SER A 319 -1.01 23.49 4.58
N ALA A 320 -0.61 22.59 3.67
CA ALA A 320 0.00 21.31 4.01
C ALA A 320 1.33 21.44 4.77
N ARG A 321 2.16 22.44 4.44
CA ARG A 321 3.46 22.67 5.11
C ARG A 321 3.34 23.09 6.57
N LYS A 322 2.17 23.54 7.02
CA LYS A 322 1.92 23.81 8.44
C LYS A 322 1.95 22.53 9.28
N CYS A 323 1.76 21.36 8.66
CA CYS A 323 1.71 20.07 9.36
C CYS A 323 0.71 20.04 10.53
N ILE A 324 -0.43 20.70 10.33
CA ILE A 324 -1.58 20.69 11.24
C ILE A 324 -2.72 20.02 10.49
N PHE A 325 -3.22 18.88 11.01
CA PHE A 325 -4.36 18.18 10.42
C PHE A 325 -5.68 18.90 10.75
N ALA A 326 -5.86 20.07 10.15
CA ALA A 326 -7.06 20.89 10.25
C ALA A 326 -7.25 21.67 8.95
N HIS A 327 -8.49 22.05 8.66
CA HIS A 327 -8.78 22.88 7.48
C HIS A 327 -8.12 24.25 7.60
N SER A 328 -7.62 24.76 6.48
CA SER A 328 -7.19 26.15 6.39
C SER A 328 -8.40 27.08 6.53
N LYS A 329 -8.16 28.30 7.02
CA LYS A 329 -9.22 29.30 7.12
C LYS A 329 -9.68 29.71 5.72
N ASP A 330 -10.94 30.06 5.56
CA ASP A 330 -11.48 30.51 4.26
C ASP A 330 -10.72 31.74 3.71
N SER A 331 -10.20 32.61 4.58
CA SER A 331 -9.35 33.74 4.18
C SER A 331 -7.98 33.35 3.62
N GLU A 332 -7.49 32.14 3.92
CA GLU A 332 -6.22 31.62 3.43
C GLU A 332 -6.36 30.89 2.09
N ARG A 333 -7.60 30.53 1.73
CA ARG A 333 -7.99 29.86 0.48
C ARG A 333 -9.27 30.48 -0.10
N PRO A 334 -9.29 31.79 -0.38
CA PRO A 334 -10.50 32.52 -0.73
C PRO A 334 -11.19 31.92 -1.95
N GLY A 335 -12.47 31.59 -1.80
CA GLY A 335 -13.28 30.99 -2.88
C GLY A 335 -12.96 29.52 -3.20
N LEU A 336 -12.10 28.85 -2.43
CA LEU A 336 -11.70 27.47 -2.65
C LEU A 336 -12.29 26.51 -1.60
N GLY A 337 -12.74 25.34 -2.04
CA GLY A 337 -13.02 24.20 -1.17
C GLY A 337 -11.74 23.47 -0.78
N GLU A 338 -11.81 22.53 0.16
CA GLU A 338 -10.63 21.79 0.65
C GLU A 338 -10.98 20.40 1.14
N ASN A 339 -10.18 19.41 0.73
CA ASN A 339 -10.19 18.06 1.28
C ASN A 339 -8.83 17.74 1.92
N LEU A 340 -8.86 17.04 3.06
CA LEU A 340 -7.68 16.69 3.84
C LEU A 340 -7.56 15.18 3.99
N PHE A 341 -6.33 14.68 3.94
CA PHE A 341 -6.01 13.27 4.15
C PHE A 341 -4.72 13.19 4.96
N MET A 342 -4.67 12.29 5.96
CA MET A 342 -3.43 11.97 6.63
C MET A 342 -3.24 10.46 6.75
N THR A 343 -1.97 10.04 6.77
CA THR A 343 -1.57 8.68 7.13
C THR A 343 -0.40 8.72 8.09
N THR A 344 -0.36 7.79 9.05
CA THR A 344 0.75 7.63 10.00
C THR A 344 2.02 7.09 9.33
N PHE A 345 1.93 6.62 8.08
CA PHE A 345 3.10 6.24 7.29
C PHE A 345 3.97 7.46 7.01
N LEU A 346 5.19 7.46 7.54
CA LEU A 346 6.12 8.58 7.43
C LEU A 346 6.75 8.64 6.03
N ASN A 347 6.76 9.84 5.44
CA ASN A 347 7.30 10.11 4.11
C ASN A 347 6.74 9.15 3.04
N PHE A 348 5.46 8.81 3.15
CA PHE A 348 4.78 7.85 2.28
C PHE A 348 4.84 8.30 0.81
N ASP A 349 4.77 7.34 -0.11
CA ASP A 349 4.84 7.63 -1.53
C ASP A 349 3.72 8.62 -1.93
N LYS A 350 4.08 9.65 -2.71
CA LYS A 350 3.16 10.75 -3.01
C LYS A 350 2.05 10.33 -3.97
N ILE A 351 2.34 9.44 -4.93
CA ILE A 351 1.35 8.91 -5.86
C ILE A 351 0.38 8.01 -5.08
N LYS A 352 0.89 7.11 -4.23
CA LYS A 352 0.04 6.28 -3.35
C LYS A 352 -0.77 7.12 -2.36
N THR A 353 -0.21 8.22 -1.87
CA THR A 353 -0.96 9.19 -1.05
C THR A 353 -2.12 9.80 -1.85
N ALA A 354 -1.87 10.17 -3.11
CA ALA A 354 -2.90 10.73 -3.99
C ALA A 354 -4.03 9.72 -4.27
N GLU A 355 -3.66 8.47 -4.55
CA GLU A 355 -4.59 7.35 -4.75
C GLU A 355 -5.47 7.11 -3.50
N GLN A 356 -4.84 6.95 -2.34
CA GLN A 356 -5.57 6.68 -1.08
C GLN A 356 -6.45 7.85 -0.66
N ALA A 357 -5.94 9.08 -0.73
CA ALA A 357 -6.69 10.27 -0.37
C ALA A 357 -7.95 10.37 -1.24
N SER A 358 -7.78 10.31 -2.57
CA SER A 358 -8.88 10.43 -3.53
C SER A 358 -9.90 9.31 -3.35
N GLN A 359 -9.46 8.07 -3.17
CA GLN A 359 -10.36 6.94 -2.97
C GLN A 359 -11.13 7.03 -1.64
N LYS A 360 -10.47 7.40 -0.53
CA LYS A 360 -11.13 7.53 0.78
C LYS A 360 -12.18 8.63 0.77
N TRP A 361 -11.85 9.80 0.19
CA TRP A 361 -12.81 10.88 0.03
C TRP A 361 -14.00 10.48 -0.83
N TRP A 362 -13.77 9.75 -1.93
CA TRP A 362 -14.85 9.30 -2.81
C TRP A 362 -15.75 8.22 -2.19
N ASN A 363 -15.15 7.30 -1.42
CA ASN A 363 -15.86 6.19 -0.78
C ASN A 363 -16.94 6.64 0.21
N GLU A 364 -16.94 7.90 0.67
CA GLU A 364 -18.00 8.41 1.52
C GLU A 364 -19.40 8.24 0.88
N LEU A 365 -19.51 8.30 -0.46
CA LEU A 365 -20.76 8.02 -1.18
C LEU A 365 -21.24 6.58 -0.96
N LYS A 366 -20.39 5.59 -1.21
CA LYS A 366 -20.81 4.19 -1.08
C LYS A 366 -21.01 3.78 0.38
N GLU A 367 -20.29 4.40 1.32
CA GLU A 367 -20.33 4.07 2.74
C GLU A 367 -21.49 4.74 3.49
N PHE A 368 -21.79 6.00 3.15
CA PHE A 368 -22.77 6.80 3.90
C PHE A 368 -23.94 7.26 3.04
N GLY A 369 -23.72 7.48 1.74
CA GLY A 369 -24.74 7.82 0.77
C GLY A 369 -25.28 9.25 0.85
N ILE A 370 -25.90 9.69 -0.26
CA ILE A 370 -26.55 11.00 -0.41
C ILE A 370 -28.05 10.82 -0.68
N GLY A 371 -28.40 9.86 -1.53
CA GLY A 371 -29.77 9.61 -1.97
C GLY A 371 -30.14 10.34 -3.28
N PRO A 372 -31.30 10.01 -3.86
CA PRO A 372 -31.66 10.39 -5.23
C PRO A 372 -31.88 11.90 -5.42
N GLU A 373 -32.17 12.66 -4.36
CA GLU A 373 -32.31 14.12 -4.44
C GLU A 373 -30.99 14.84 -4.77
N ASN A 374 -29.84 14.17 -4.55
CA ASN A 374 -28.51 14.70 -4.80
C ASN A 374 -28.25 16.10 -4.20
N ARG A 375 -28.82 16.34 -3.01
CA ARG A 375 -28.79 17.64 -2.32
C ARG A 375 -28.04 17.51 -1.01
N LEU A 376 -27.08 18.40 -0.78
CA LEU A 376 -26.28 18.40 0.44
C LEU A 376 -27.06 19.05 1.60
N THR A 377 -27.98 18.30 2.19
CA THR A 377 -28.79 18.83 3.31
C THR A 377 -28.00 18.94 4.60
N MET A 378 -28.46 19.82 5.49
CA MET A 378 -27.87 19.91 6.82
C MET A 378 -28.00 18.61 7.63
N ALA A 379 -29.08 17.86 7.41
CA ALA A 379 -29.28 16.55 8.02
C ALA A 379 -28.17 15.56 7.61
N LEU A 380 -27.85 15.48 6.30
CA LEU A 380 -26.77 14.64 5.79
C LEU A 380 -25.40 15.04 6.35
N TRP A 381 -25.12 16.34 6.41
CA TRP A 381 -23.85 16.90 6.87
C TRP A 381 -23.59 16.70 8.37
N LYS A 382 -24.65 16.71 9.19
CA LYS A 382 -24.58 16.51 10.66
C LYS A 382 -24.75 15.05 11.09
N ARG A 383 -24.81 14.08 10.17
CA ARG A 383 -24.94 12.66 10.54
C ARG A 383 -23.76 12.23 11.42
N ARG A 384 -24.09 11.70 12.61
CA ARG A 384 -23.10 11.27 13.59
C ARG A 384 -22.20 10.19 12.99
N GLY A 385 -20.89 10.43 13.00
CA GLY A 385 -19.88 9.48 12.51
C GLY A 385 -19.83 9.29 10.99
N LYS A 386 -20.62 10.03 10.20
CA LYS A 386 -20.69 9.87 8.73
C LYS A 386 -20.24 11.15 8.04
N LYS A 387 -18.99 11.19 7.58
CA LYS A 387 -18.44 12.32 6.82
C LYS A 387 -18.81 12.15 5.36
N ILE A 388 -19.34 13.19 4.72
CA ILE A 388 -19.75 13.16 3.31
C ILE A 388 -19.19 14.33 2.51
N GLY A 389 -18.60 15.31 3.20
CA GLY A 389 -18.17 16.57 2.61
C GLY A 389 -16.99 16.44 1.65
N HIS A 390 -16.17 15.39 1.77
CA HIS A 390 -15.05 15.19 0.86
C HIS A 390 -15.56 14.68 -0.48
N TYR A 391 -16.46 13.68 -0.46
CA TYR A 391 -17.13 13.20 -1.67
C TYR A 391 -17.87 14.33 -2.37
N THR A 392 -18.70 15.10 -1.65
CA THR A 392 -19.52 16.13 -2.30
C THR A 392 -18.66 17.21 -2.96
N GLN A 393 -17.51 17.55 -2.39
CA GLN A 393 -16.59 18.49 -3.03
C GLN A 393 -15.96 17.92 -4.31
N MET A 394 -15.58 16.63 -4.31
CA MET A 394 -15.06 15.96 -5.52
C MET A 394 -16.13 15.85 -6.61
N ALA A 395 -17.39 15.62 -6.22
CA ALA A 395 -18.54 15.45 -7.10
C ALA A 395 -19.20 16.78 -7.52
N TRP A 396 -18.71 17.92 -7.05
CA TRP A 396 -19.36 19.21 -7.27
C TRP A 396 -19.28 19.64 -8.75
N ASP A 397 -20.41 19.77 -9.45
CA ASP A 397 -20.39 19.92 -10.92
C ASP A 397 -19.68 21.19 -11.41
N THR A 398 -19.79 22.27 -10.65
CA THR A 398 -19.19 23.57 -10.95
C THR A 398 -17.74 23.71 -10.51
N SER A 399 -17.21 22.83 -9.64
CA SER A 399 -15.79 22.82 -9.28
C SER A 399 -14.97 22.15 -10.38
N TYR A 400 -14.06 22.91 -11.01
CA TYR A 400 -13.32 22.43 -12.18
C TYR A 400 -11.81 22.72 -12.12
N LYS A 401 -11.33 23.47 -11.14
CA LYS A 401 -9.90 23.69 -10.91
C LYS A 401 -9.45 22.92 -9.68
N LEU A 402 -8.38 22.15 -9.83
CA LEU A 402 -7.81 21.33 -8.76
C LEU A 402 -6.34 21.70 -8.53
N GLY A 403 -5.95 21.82 -7.27
CA GLY A 403 -4.55 21.89 -6.88
C GLY A 403 -4.33 21.14 -5.58
N CYS A 404 -3.29 20.31 -5.51
CA CYS A 404 -3.06 19.42 -4.39
C CYS A 404 -1.60 19.44 -3.93
N ALA A 405 -1.37 19.11 -2.67
CA ALA A 405 -0.04 19.00 -2.08
C ALA A 405 0.08 17.75 -1.21
N VAL A 406 1.23 17.08 -1.29
CA VAL A 406 1.61 16.00 -0.38
C VAL A 406 2.91 16.36 0.35
N VAL A 407 2.84 16.47 1.67
CA VAL A 407 3.95 16.86 2.55
C VAL A 407 4.26 15.74 3.53
N ALA A 408 5.54 15.41 3.65
CA ALA A 408 6.04 14.55 4.72
C ALA A 408 6.20 15.42 5.98
N CYS A 409 5.29 15.26 6.94
CA CYS A 409 5.34 15.90 8.24
C CYS A 409 6.14 15.04 9.24
N PRO A 410 6.54 15.58 10.41
CA PRO A 410 7.35 14.83 11.37
C PRO A 410 6.77 13.48 11.78
N ASN A 411 5.44 13.40 11.98
CA ASN A 411 4.77 12.23 12.53
C ASN A 411 3.71 11.61 11.60
N PHE A 412 3.54 12.13 10.38
CA PHE A 412 2.54 11.65 9.41
C PHE A 412 2.86 12.16 7.99
N THR A 413 2.25 11.56 6.98
CA THR A 413 2.20 12.14 5.63
C THR A 413 0.86 12.83 5.43
N PHE A 414 0.87 14.05 4.93
CA PHE A 414 -0.29 14.92 4.81
C PHE A 414 -0.60 15.24 3.36
N GLY A 415 -1.82 14.93 2.93
CA GLY A 415 -2.39 15.28 1.63
C GLY A 415 -3.46 16.36 1.77
N VAL A 416 -3.35 17.42 0.97
CA VAL A 416 -4.33 18.51 0.91
C VAL A 416 -4.69 18.73 -0.55
N CYS A 417 -5.98 18.73 -0.89
CA CYS A 417 -6.47 19.20 -2.18
C CYS A 417 -7.40 20.39 -1.97
N GLN A 418 -7.25 21.42 -2.80
CA GLN A 418 -8.14 22.56 -2.84
C GLN A 418 -8.86 22.62 -4.20
N TYR A 419 -10.09 23.16 -4.19
CA TYR A 419 -11.03 23.06 -5.30
C TYR A 419 -11.59 24.42 -5.65
N GLY A 420 -11.48 24.82 -6.92
CA GLY A 420 -11.97 26.10 -7.43
C GLY A 420 -13.03 25.92 -8.52
N PRO A 421 -14.14 26.69 -8.48
CA PRO A 421 -14.71 27.35 -7.30
C PRO A 421 -15.07 26.36 -6.19
N LYS A 422 -15.25 26.86 -4.96
CA LYS A 422 -15.68 26.04 -3.81
C LYS A 422 -17.05 25.41 -4.06
N GLY A 423 -17.20 24.16 -3.62
CA GLY A 423 -18.47 23.46 -3.56
C GLY A 423 -19.05 23.46 -2.15
N ASN A 424 -19.72 22.36 -1.79
CA ASN A 424 -20.27 22.11 -0.45
C ASN A 424 -21.22 23.21 0.07
N HIS A 425 -21.97 23.84 -0.83
CA HIS A 425 -23.04 24.74 -0.43
C HIS A 425 -24.18 23.95 0.22
N ILE A 426 -24.41 24.19 1.51
CA ILE A 426 -25.50 23.54 2.24
C ILE A 426 -26.84 23.85 1.57
N ASN A 427 -27.66 22.81 1.42
CA ASN A 427 -28.91 22.75 0.67
C ASN A 427 -28.77 22.95 -0.86
N GLY A 428 -27.56 23.12 -1.38
CA GLY A 428 -27.27 23.09 -2.81
C GLY A 428 -27.33 21.68 -3.39
N GLN A 429 -27.65 21.59 -4.68
CA GLN A 429 -27.41 20.37 -5.44
C GLN A 429 -25.91 20.17 -5.61
N ILE A 430 -25.44 18.94 -5.38
CA ILE A 430 -24.02 18.60 -5.55
C ILE A 430 -23.67 18.67 -7.04
N TYR A 431 -24.56 18.15 -7.88
CA TYR A 431 -24.52 18.31 -9.31
C TYR A 431 -25.92 18.33 -9.88
N THR A 432 -26.06 18.94 -11.05
CA THR A 432 -27.33 19.00 -11.76
C THR A 432 -27.67 17.64 -12.34
N VAL A 433 -28.78 17.06 -11.89
CA VAL A 433 -29.24 15.74 -12.34
C VAL A 433 -29.75 15.81 -13.78
N GLY A 434 -29.38 14.83 -14.60
CA GLY A 434 -29.90 14.66 -15.96
C GLY A 434 -29.04 13.78 -16.84
N LYS A 435 -29.40 13.67 -18.12
CA LYS A 435 -28.64 12.87 -19.09
C LYS A 435 -27.25 13.51 -19.31
N PRO A 436 -26.16 12.72 -19.32
CA PRO A 436 -24.82 13.26 -19.54
C PRO A 436 -24.74 14.17 -20.75
N CYS A 437 -23.95 15.24 -20.62
CA CYS A 437 -23.68 16.25 -21.63
C CYS A 437 -24.83 17.20 -22.00
N THR A 438 -26.07 16.98 -21.56
CA THR A 438 -27.22 17.80 -22.01
C THR A 438 -27.25 19.20 -21.43
N GLY A 439 -26.47 19.49 -20.38
CA GLY A 439 -26.39 20.81 -19.75
C GLY A 439 -25.01 21.47 -19.87
N CYS A 440 -24.10 20.94 -20.69
CA CYS A 440 -22.76 21.49 -20.79
C CYS A 440 -22.76 22.91 -21.38
N PRO A 441 -21.94 23.84 -20.85
CA PRO A 441 -21.86 25.21 -21.37
C PRO A 441 -21.16 25.30 -22.73
N HIS A 442 -20.26 24.36 -23.03
CA HIS A 442 -19.48 24.29 -24.27
C HIS A 442 -19.58 22.87 -24.86
N SER A 443 -18.45 22.25 -25.17
CA SER A 443 -18.37 20.86 -25.64
C SER A 443 -18.39 19.84 -24.50
N CYS A 444 -18.70 18.59 -24.82
CA CYS A 444 -18.65 17.46 -23.91
C CYS A 444 -17.84 16.29 -24.51
N ASN A 445 -17.11 15.57 -23.68
CA ASN A 445 -16.64 14.23 -24.04
C ASN A 445 -17.76 13.23 -23.75
N ASN A 446 -18.46 12.77 -24.80
CA ASN A 446 -19.62 11.89 -24.67
C ASN A 446 -19.29 10.51 -24.06
N THR A 447 -18.07 10.00 -24.28
CA THR A 447 -17.65 8.71 -23.72
C THR A 447 -17.42 8.79 -22.22
N GLU A 448 -16.95 9.95 -21.73
CA GLU A 448 -16.72 10.19 -20.31
C GLU A 448 -17.95 10.80 -19.60
N GLY A 449 -18.82 11.51 -20.32
CA GLY A 449 -19.92 12.28 -19.73
C GLY A 449 -19.45 13.56 -19.01
N LEU A 450 -18.30 14.11 -19.42
CA LEU A 450 -17.70 15.30 -18.81
C LEU A 450 -17.69 16.49 -19.77
N CYS A 451 -18.15 17.65 -19.28
CA CYS A 451 -18.07 18.91 -20.01
C CYS A 451 -16.65 19.43 -20.05
N ILE A 452 -16.18 19.85 -21.21
CA ILE A 452 -14.85 20.41 -21.40
C ILE A 452 -14.90 21.87 -20.95
N VAL A 453 -13.93 22.25 -20.12
CA VAL A 453 -13.70 23.64 -19.72
C VAL A 453 -12.74 24.28 -20.73
N VAL A 454 -13.05 25.51 -21.14
CA VAL A 454 -12.26 26.29 -22.10
C VAL A 454 -11.30 27.21 -21.36
#